data_AF-A0A5B7JMX9-F1
#
_entry.id   AF-A0A5B7JMX9-F1
#
_cell.length_a   1.000
_cell.length_b   1.000
_cell.length_c   1.000
_cell.angle_alpha   90.00
_cell.angle_beta   90.00
_cell.angle_gamma   90.00
#
_symmetry.space_group_name_H-M   'P 1'
#
loop_
_entity.id
_entity.type
_entity.pdbx_description
1 polymer ?
#
loop_
_entity_poly.entity_id
_entity_poly.type
_entity_poly.pdbx_seq_one_letter_code
_entity_poly.pdbx_strand_id
1 'polypeptide(L)'
;MTADSPVCRTGQKWVYGIARNEMVHVSCQVDAHPKHVSFAWKFNNSDQTTDISEAHITNNLTLSTVSSYRLCMCLSAQKKYK
;
A
#
# COMPACT_ATOMS: atom_id res chain seq x y z
N MET A 1 -14.92 13.55 -18.38
CA MET A 1 -13.89 12.58 -17.95
C MET A 1 -13.77 12.69 -16.44
N THR A 2 -14.53 11.87 -15.72
CA THR A 2 -14.62 11.90 -14.26
C THR A 2 -13.31 11.42 -13.65
N ALA A 3 -12.75 12.20 -12.73
CA ALA A 3 -11.62 11.76 -11.95
C ALA A 3 -12.16 10.86 -10.83
N ASP A 4 -12.02 9.55 -10.97
CA ASP A 4 -12.51 8.59 -9.99
C ASP A 4 -11.52 8.46 -8.82
N SER A 5 -12.03 8.50 -7.59
CA SER A 5 -11.23 8.26 -6.40
C SER A 5 -10.60 6.87 -6.45
N PRO A 6 -9.31 6.73 -6.10
CA PRO A 6 -8.64 5.43 -6.12
C PRO A 6 -9.35 4.46 -5.19
N VAL A 7 -9.93 3.41 -5.75
CA VAL A 7 -10.60 2.35 -4.98
C VAL A 7 -9.72 1.12 -4.92
N CYS A 8 -9.65 0.47 -3.76
CA CYS A 8 -8.86 -0.74 -3.63
C CYS A 8 -9.46 -1.88 -4.44
N ARG A 9 -8.62 -2.60 -5.20
CA ARG A 9 -9.08 -3.71 -6.04
C ARG A 9 -9.66 -4.82 -5.17
N THR A 10 -10.82 -5.33 -5.56
CA THR A 10 -11.46 -6.47 -4.89
C THR A 10 -10.64 -7.75 -5.11
N GLY A 11 -10.55 -8.59 -4.08
CA GLY A 11 -9.84 -9.88 -4.14
C GLY A 11 -8.33 -9.83 -3.80
N GLN A 12 -7.77 -8.66 -3.45
CA GLN A 12 -6.40 -8.60 -2.95
C GLN A 12 -6.29 -9.06 -1.48
N LYS A 13 -5.09 -9.49 -1.08
CA LYS A 13 -4.81 -9.93 0.29
C LYS A 13 -4.55 -8.72 1.19
N TRP A 14 -5.29 -8.62 2.29
CA TRP A 14 -5.20 -7.53 3.26
C TRP A 14 -4.50 -7.94 4.57
N VAL A 15 -4.61 -9.22 4.91
CA VAL A 15 -4.03 -9.78 6.13
C VAL A 15 -2.84 -10.65 5.75
N TYR A 16 -1.67 -10.29 6.27
CA TYR A 16 -0.44 -11.02 6.09
C TYR A 16 -0.02 -11.58 7.44
N GLY A 17 -0.05 -12.90 7.62
CA GLY A 17 0.57 -13.53 8.78
C GLY A 17 2.07 -13.60 8.54
N ILE A 18 2.88 -13.04 9.44
CA ILE A 18 4.34 -12.95 9.28
C ILE A 18 4.97 -13.48 10.57
N ALA A 19 5.93 -14.39 10.47
CA ALA A 19 6.71 -14.82 11.62
C ALA A 19 7.74 -13.75 12.04
N ARG A 20 8.27 -13.86 13.26
CA ARG A 20 9.39 -13.01 13.69
C ARG A 20 10.58 -13.21 12.73
N ASN A 21 11.20 -12.12 12.30
CA ASN A 21 12.31 -12.08 11.34
C ASN A 21 11.98 -12.56 9.92
N GLU A 22 10.72 -12.74 9.56
CA GLU A 22 10.34 -13.10 8.21
C GLU A 22 10.02 -11.84 7.38
N MET A 23 10.57 -11.76 6.17
CA MET A 23 10.28 -10.66 5.26
C MET A 23 8.99 -10.95 4.50
N VAL A 24 8.04 -10.03 4.55
CA VAL A 24 6.81 -10.12 3.77
C VAL A 24 6.81 -9.12 2.62
N HIS A 25 6.18 -9.54 1.52
CA HIS A 25 5.86 -8.69 0.38
C HIS A 25 4.38 -8.37 0.39
N VAL A 26 4.02 -7.12 0.66
CA VAL A 26 2.63 -6.66 0.69
C VAL A 26 2.37 -5.86 -0.58
N SER A 27 1.43 -6.32 -1.39
CA SER A 27 1.02 -5.64 -2.62
C SER A 27 -0.37 -5.04 -2.46
N CYS A 28 -0.51 -3.75 -2.78
CA CYS A 28 -1.75 -2.99 -2.78
C CYS A 28 -2.05 -2.51 -4.19
N GLN A 29 -3.10 -3.03 -4.79
CA GLN A 29 -3.60 -2.61 -6.09
C GLN A 29 -4.86 -1.76 -5.90
N VAL A 30 -4.89 -0.61 -6.57
CA VAL A 30 -6.05 0.28 -6.59
C VAL A 30 -6.47 0.55 -8.02
N ASP A 31 -7.76 0.62 -8.28
CA ASP A 31 -8.29 1.10 -9.55
C ASP A 31 -8.53 2.60 -9.44
N ALA A 32 -7.91 3.38 -10.32
CA ALA A 32 -7.95 4.83 -10.29
C ALA A 32 -7.84 5.39 -11.71
N HIS A 33 -8.68 6.38 -12.02
CA HIS A 33 -8.60 7.17 -13.25
C HIS A 33 -8.40 8.65 -12.90
N PRO A 34 -7.26 9.29 -13.28
CA PRO A 34 -6.11 8.75 -14.02
C PRO A 34 -5.21 7.81 -13.17
N LYS A 35 -4.42 6.96 -13.85
CA LYS A 35 -3.55 5.90 -13.24
C LYS A 35 -2.39 6.41 -12.36
N HIS A 36 -2.32 7.71 -12.08
CA HIS A 36 -1.22 8.34 -11.36
C HIS A 36 -1.62 8.62 -9.92
N VAL A 37 -1.33 7.67 -9.04
CA VAL A 37 -1.69 7.73 -7.62
C VAL A 37 -0.46 7.54 -6.72
N SER A 38 -0.48 8.17 -5.57
CA SER A 38 0.51 8.03 -4.50
C SER A 38 0.02 7.02 -3.48
N PHE A 39 0.91 6.15 -3.00
CA PHE A 39 0.58 5.16 -1.98
C PHE A 39 1.21 5.56 -0.66
N ALA A 40 0.39 5.63 0.40
CA ALA A 40 0.88 5.81 1.75
C ALA A 40 0.84 4.47 2.48
N TRP A 41 2.01 3.96 2.82
CA TRP A 41 2.15 2.73 3.59
C TRP A 41 2.42 3.07 5.04
N LYS A 42 1.68 2.43 5.94
CA LYS A 42 2.01 2.46 7.37
C LYS A 42 2.15 1.06 7.90
N PHE A 43 3.14 0.91 8.74
CA PHE A 43 3.29 -0.21 9.64
C PHE A 43 2.19 -0.07 10.68
N ASN A 44 1.26 -1.02 10.77
CA ASN A 44 0.23 -1.05 11.81
C ASN A 44 0.33 -2.41 12.49
N ASN A 45 1.05 -2.42 13.60
CA ASN A 45 1.06 -3.53 14.53
C ASN A 45 0.19 -3.16 15.74
N SER A 46 -0.25 -4.14 16.52
CA SER A 46 -1.17 -3.97 17.66
C SER A 46 -0.74 -2.90 18.68
N ASP A 47 0.54 -2.54 18.68
CA ASP A 47 1.18 -1.62 19.62
C ASP A 47 1.57 -0.26 19.01
N GLN A 48 1.73 -0.17 17.69
CA GLN A 48 2.26 1.04 17.05
C GLN A 48 1.86 1.16 15.57
N THR A 49 1.49 2.39 15.18
CA THR A 49 1.41 2.78 13.77
C THR A 49 2.60 3.68 13.41
N THR A 50 3.38 3.32 12.40
CA THR A 50 4.55 4.10 11.94
C THR A 50 4.56 4.19 10.43
N ASP A 51 4.86 5.36 9.88
CA ASP A 51 4.95 5.54 8.43
C ASP A 51 6.17 4.79 7.87
N ILE A 52 5.97 4.08 6.76
CA ILE A 52 7.03 3.32 6.10
C ILE A 52 7.74 4.22 5.09
N SER A 53 9.07 4.25 5.15
CA SER A 53 9.87 5.04 4.21
C SER A 53 9.66 4.59 2.77
N GLU A 54 9.53 5.57 1.87
CA GLU A 54 9.40 5.36 0.42
C GLU A 54 10.53 4.51 -0.18
N ALA A 55 11.69 4.47 0.47
CA ALA A 55 12.81 3.60 0.08
C ALA A 55 12.46 2.10 0.05
N HIS A 56 11.48 1.65 0.85
CA HIS A 56 11.00 0.26 0.89
C HIS A 56 9.75 0.03 0.05
N ILE A 57 9.24 1.08 -0.60
CA ILE A 57 7.98 1.08 -1.33
C ILE A 57 8.30 1.15 -2.82
N THR A 58 7.89 0.12 -3.56
CA THR A 58 7.90 0.13 -5.02
C THR A 58 6.51 0.48 -5.51
N ASN A 59 6.32 1.61 -6.18
CA ASN A 59 5.04 1.96 -6.78
C ASN A 59 5.08 1.82 -8.31
N ASN A 60 4.02 1.28 -8.88
CA ASN A 60 3.85 0.99 -10.30
C ASN A 60 2.44 1.43 -10.73
N LEU A 61 2.28 2.74 -10.98
CA LEU A 61 1.02 3.37 -11.38
C LEU A 61 -0.13 3.12 -10.37
N THR A 62 -0.82 1.99 -10.52
CA THR A 62 -1.97 1.53 -9.74
C THR A 62 -1.64 0.35 -8.81
N LEU A 63 -0.43 -0.18 -8.84
CA LEU A 63 0.05 -1.24 -7.96
C LEU A 63 1.20 -0.71 -7.12
N SER A 64 1.17 -0.90 -5.81
CA SER A 64 2.31 -0.64 -4.94
C SER A 64 2.68 -1.89 -4.17
N THR A 65 3.97 -2.15 -4.01
CA THR A 65 4.51 -3.29 -3.30
C THR A 65 5.49 -2.78 -2.26
N VAL A 66 5.34 -3.22 -1.02
CA VAL A 66 6.28 -2.93 0.07
C VAL A 66 6.89 -4.22 0.59
N SER A 67 8.21 -4.22 0.78
CA SER A 67 8.96 -5.33 1.38
C SER A 67 9.39 -4.94 2.78
N SER A 68 8.90 -5.64 3.81
CA SER A 68 9.23 -5.31 5.19
C SER A 68 9.23 -6.56 6.07
N TYR A 69 10.05 -6.56 7.13
CA TYR A 69 10.10 -7.63 8.14
C TYR A 69 8.96 -7.53 9.17
N ARG A 70 7.92 -6.78 8.84
CA ARG A 70 6.99 -6.13 9.75
C ARG A 70 5.63 -6.01 9.05
N LEU A 71 4.52 -6.20 9.79
CA LEU A 71 3.16 -6.12 9.26
C LEU A 71 2.81 -4.73 8.72
N CYS A 72 2.68 -4.63 7.39
CA CYS A 72 2.37 -3.40 6.69
C CYS A 72 0.93 -3.48 6.16
N MET A 73 0.15 -2.41 6.35
CA MET A 73 -1.17 -2.27 5.75
C MET A 73 -1.20 -1.06 4.82
N CYS A 74 -1.82 -1.24 3.65
CA CYS A 74 -2.11 -0.15 2.73
C CYS A 74 -3.36 0.57 3.23
N LEU A 75 -3.20 1.73 3.88
CA LEU A 75 -4.33 2.46 4.48
C LEU A 75 -5.14 3.24 3.44
N SER A 76 -4.47 3.82 2.43
CA SER A 76 -5.13 4.53 1.34
C SER A 76 -4.15 4.88 0.22
N ALA A 77 -4.57 4.75 -1.04
CA ALA A 77 -3.94 5.46 -2.14
C ALA A 77 -4.58 6.85 -2.27
N GLN A 78 -3.77 7.89 -2.46
CA GLN A 78 -4.20 9.27 -2.66
C GLN A 78 -3.91 9.67 -4.10
N LYS A 79 -4.78 10.47 -4.75
CA LYS A 79 -4.47 10.95 -6.11
C LYS A 79 -3.28 11.90 -6.05
N LYS A 80 -2.30 11.72 -6.93
CA LYS A 80 -1.18 12.64 -7.09
C LYS A 80 -1.61 13.81 -8.00
N TYR A 81 -2.56 14.62 -7.55
CA TYR A 81 -2.87 15.89 -8.20
C TYR A 81 -1.98 16.97 -7.60
N LYS A 82 -1.08 17.52 -8.43
CA LYS A 82 -0.60 18.90 -8.30
C LYS A 82 -1.28 19.71 -9.39
#